data_AF-A0A962URQ0-F1
#
_entry.id   AF-A0A962URQ0-F1
#
_cell.length_a   1.000
_cell.length_b   1.000
_cell.length_c   1.000
_cell.angle_alpha   90.00
_cell.angle_beta   90.00
_cell.angle_gamma   90.00
#
_symmetry.space_group_name_H-M   'P 1'
#
loop_
_entity.id
_entity.type
_entity.pdbx_description
1 polymer ?
#
loop_
_entity_poly.entity_id
_entity_poly.type
_entity_poly.pdbx_seq_one_letter_code
_entity_poly.pdbx_strand_id
1 'polypeptide(L)'
;MAPSLILLSPFDLSLAAALVLLLAALSWRLQLDIGQRVLVAAARSTVQLLLLGLVLKALFHTVDPWFVALLATIMLAVAGYEVMARQKHRLRGFWGYGTGALSMFLSSFSISVMALLVILQPDPWFTPQYSIPLLGMLLGNTMTGIAVSLD
;
A
#
# COMPACT_ATOMS: atom_id res chain seq x y z
N MET A 1 2.40 8.32 -25.68
CA MET A 1 0.99 8.34 -25.21
C MET A 1 1.04 8.63 -23.72
N ALA A 2 0.54 9.79 -23.29
CA ALA A 2 0.53 10.13 -21.88
C ALA A 2 -0.42 9.16 -21.16
N PRO A 3 0.00 8.48 -20.08
CA PRO A 3 -0.88 7.57 -19.36
C PRO A 3 -2.08 8.36 -18.85
N SER A 4 -3.29 7.89 -19.17
CA SER A 4 -4.55 8.46 -18.69
C SER A 4 -4.61 8.29 -17.17
N LEU A 5 -4.18 9.33 -16.45
CA LEU A 5 -4.32 9.41 -15.01
C LEU A 5 -5.80 9.37 -14.65
N ILE A 6 -6.16 8.54 -13.69
CA ILE A 6 -7.52 8.51 -13.12
C ILE A 6 -7.74 9.87 -12.45
N LEU A 7 -8.53 10.73 -13.09
CA LEU A 7 -8.89 12.05 -12.60
C LEU A 7 -9.84 11.87 -11.40
N LEU A 8 -9.31 12.01 -10.19
CA LEU A 8 -10.15 12.10 -8.99
C LEU A 8 -10.94 13.41 -9.02
N SER A 9 -12.27 13.32 -8.89
CA SER A 9 -13.11 14.51 -8.81
C SER A 9 -12.80 15.27 -7.52
N PRO A 10 -12.85 16.62 -7.54
CA PRO A 10 -12.80 17.42 -6.30
C PRO A 10 -13.83 16.97 -5.27
N PHE A 11 -14.97 16.45 -5.73
CA PHE A 11 -16.00 15.89 -4.86
C PHE A 11 -15.51 14.64 -4.11
N ASP A 12 -14.88 13.69 -4.81
CA ASP A 12 -14.35 12.46 -4.21
C ASP A 12 -13.29 12.78 -3.14
N LEU A 13 -12.41 13.74 -3.46
CA LEU A 13 -11.39 14.23 -2.53
C LEU A 13 -12.03 14.89 -1.31
N SER A 14 -13.05 15.72 -1.51
CA SER A 14 -13.74 16.41 -0.41
C SER A 14 -14.50 15.44 0.50
N LEU A 15 -15.13 14.41 -0.07
CA LEU A 15 -15.84 13.38 0.67
C LEU A 15 -14.87 12.51 1.48
N ALA A 16 -13.77 12.07 0.87
CA ALA A 16 -12.72 11.34 1.56
C ALA A 16 -12.12 12.15 2.70
N ALA A 17 -11.83 13.45 2.47
CA ALA A 17 -11.33 14.35 3.51
C ALA A 17 -12.35 14.53 4.65
N ALA A 18 -13.65 14.66 4.35
CA ALA A 18 -14.69 14.78 5.36
C ALA A 18 -14.78 13.53 6.26
N LEU A 19 -14.68 12.33 5.67
CA LEU A 19 -14.65 11.07 6.44
C LEU A 19 -13.44 10.98 7.37
N VAL A 20 -12.27 11.43 6.91
CA VAL A 20 -11.04 11.48 7.72
C VAL A 20 -11.19 12.46 8.89
N LEU A 21 -11.76 13.65 8.64
CA LEU A 21 -12.03 14.65 9.68
C LEU A 21 -13.04 14.13 10.71
N LEU A 22 -14.08 13.44 10.26
CA LEU A 22 -15.07 12.83 11.14
C LEU A 22 -14.46 11.75 12.02
N LEU A 23 -13.59 10.89 11.46
CA LEU A 23 -12.83 9.90 12.21
C LEU A 23 -11.92 10.56 13.26
N ALA A 24 -11.22 11.63 12.89
CA ALA A 24 -10.36 12.39 13.81
C ALA A 24 -11.17 13.03 14.96
N ALA A 25 -12.34 13.60 14.65
CA ALA A 25 -13.23 14.20 15.65
C ALA A 25 -13.77 13.16 16.65
N LEU A 26 -14.17 11.97 16.17
CA LEU A 26 -14.55 10.84 17.01
C LEU A 26 -13.40 10.37 17.89
N SER A 27 -12.21 10.20 17.31
CA SER A 27 -11.01 9.79 18.07
C SER A 27 -10.66 10.77 19.18
N TRP A 28 -10.79 12.07 18.94
CA TRP A 28 -10.60 13.10 19.96
C TRP A 28 -11.68 13.02 21.05
N ARG A 29 -12.96 12.90 20.66
CA ARG A 29 -14.05 12.76 21.64
C ARG A 29 -13.91 11.54 22.54
N LEU A 30 -13.32 10.45 22.04
CA LEU A 30 -13.09 9.22 22.80
C LEU A 30 -11.84 9.25 23.70
N GLN A 31 -11.07 10.35 23.74
CA GLN A 31 -9.88 10.52 24.59
C GLN A 31 -8.90 9.33 24.51
N LEU A 32 -8.72 8.75 23.31
CA LEU A 32 -7.62 7.84 23.05
C LEU A 32 -6.33 8.64 23.23
N ASP A 33 -5.64 8.44 24.34
CA ASP A 33 -4.39 9.11 24.79
C ASP A 33 -3.17 8.78 23.89
N ILE A 34 -3.40 8.80 22.58
CA ILE A 34 -2.52 8.36 21.49
C ILE A 34 -2.13 9.57 20.62
N GLY A 35 -2.63 10.78 20.92
CA GLY A 35 -2.50 11.98 20.09
C GLY A 35 -1.06 12.25 19.63
N GLN A 36 -0.09 12.26 20.54
CA GLN A 36 1.32 12.45 20.17
C GLN A 36 1.89 11.32 19.29
N ARG A 37 1.52 10.07 19.56
CA ARG A 37 1.99 8.91 18.77
C ARG A 37 1.42 8.92 17.36
N VAL A 38 0.13 9.25 17.22
CA VAL A 38 -0.52 9.39 15.91
C VAL A 38 0.12 10.53 15.11
N LEU A 39 0.38 11.67 15.75
CA LEU A 39 0.94 12.84 15.09
C LEU A 39 2.36 12.58 14.56
N VAL A 40 3.21 11.91 15.36
CA VAL A 40 4.55 11.46 14.93
C VAL A 40 4.46 10.43 13.81
N ALA A 41 3.56 9.45 13.91
CA ALA A 41 3.37 8.44 12.87
C ALA A 41 2.91 9.05 11.55
N ALA A 42 1.97 10.01 11.60
CA ALA A 42 1.44 10.73 10.45
C ALA A 42 2.48 11.65 9.81
N ALA A 43 3.28 12.37 10.60
CA ALA A 43 4.37 13.19 10.09
C ALA A 43 5.41 12.31 9.35
N ARG A 44 5.82 11.18 9.97
CA ARG A 44 6.76 10.23 9.36
C ARG A 44 6.21 9.64 8.06
N SER A 45 4.95 9.21 8.01
CA SER A 45 4.35 8.66 6.80
C SER A 45 4.20 9.71 5.69
N THR A 46 3.89 10.95 6.04
CA THR A 46 3.81 12.07 5.08
C THR A 46 5.17 12.32 4.43
N VAL A 47 6.24 12.42 5.24
CA VAL A 47 7.62 12.58 4.74
C VAL A 47 8.00 11.39 3.86
N GLN A 48 7.70 10.16 4.29
CA GLN A 48 7.97 8.95 3.53
C GLN A 48 7.29 8.96 2.15
N LEU A 49 6.00 9.31 2.09
CA LEU A 49 5.23 9.33 0.84
C LEU A 49 5.71 10.45 -0.10
N LEU A 50 6.09 11.61 0.44
CA LEU A 50 6.69 12.69 -0.34
C LEU A 50 8.01 12.26 -0.98
N LEU A 51 8.90 11.62 -0.21
CA LEU A 51 10.16 11.10 -0.72
C LEU A 51 9.94 10.03 -1.80
N LEU A 52 9.01 9.10 -1.57
CA LEU A 52 8.67 8.06 -2.54
C LEU A 52 8.13 8.67 -3.84
N GLY A 53 7.25 9.67 -3.76
CA GLY A 53 6.74 10.40 -4.92
C GLY A 53 7.84 11.10 -5.72
N LEU A 54 8.85 11.65 -5.03
CA LEU A 54 10.00 12.31 -5.65
C LEU A 54 10.90 11.31 -6.40
N VAL A 55 11.13 10.14 -5.82
CA VAL A 55 11.85 9.02 -6.45
C VAL A 55 11.11 8.54 -7.70
N LEU A 56 9.80 8.31 -7.61
CA LEU A 56 8.98 7.90 -8.75
C LEU A 56 8.98 8.94 -9.88
N LYS A 57 8.92 10.23 -9.54
CA LYS A 57 8.99 11.32 -10.53
C LYS A 57 10.32 11.34 -11.27
N ALA A 58 11.44 11.16 -10.56
CA ALA A 58 12.77 11.09 -11.17
C ALA A 58 12.91 9.87 -12.09
N LEU A 59 12.33 8.73 -11.69
CA LEU A 59 12.33 7.50 -12.46
C LEU A 59 11.61 7.62 -13.80
N PHE A 60 10.40 8.18 -13.81
CA PHE A 60 9.59 8.27 -15.04
C PHE A 60 10.11 9.28 -16.08
N HIS A 61 11.02 10.16 -15.71
CA HIS A 61 11.67 11.06 -16.65
C HIS A 61 12.72 10.36 -17.53
N THR A 62 13.16 9.14 -17.15
CA THR A 62 14.22 8.40 -17.84
C THR A 62 13.61 7.26 -18.67
N VAL A 63 13.38 7.51 -19.96
CA VAL A 63 12.60 6.65 -20.86
C VAL A 63 13.46 5.55 -21.51
N ASP A 64 14.29 4.86 -20.73
CA ASP A 64 15.11 3.75 -21.24
C ASP A 64 14.40 2.40 -21.01
N PRO A 65 14.07 1.62 -22.06
CA PRO A 65 13.33 0.35 -21.92
C PRO A 65 14.04 -0.67 -21.02
N TRP A 66 15.38 -0.68 -21.03
CA TRP A 66 16.18 -1.54 -20.17
C TRP A 66 16.09 -1.12 -18.70
N PHE A 67 16.04 0.19 -18.43
CA PHE A 67 15.79 0.72 -17.09
C PHE A 67 14.40 0.33 -16.59
N VAL A 68 13.38 0.43 -17.45
CA VAL A 68 12.01 0.01 -17.09
C VAL A 68 11.95 -1.49 -16.77
N ALA A 69 12.62 -2.34 -17.55
CA ALA A 69 12.68 -3.77 -17.30
C ALA A 69 13.42 -4.12 -15.99
N LEU A 70 14.59 -3.51 -15.76
CA LEU A 70 15.36 -3.66 -14.52
C LEU A 70 14.53 -3.21 -13.31
N LEU A 71 13.83 -2.09 -13.43
CA LEU A 71 12.93 -1.61 -12.39
C LEU A 71 11.75 -2.53 -12.15
N ALA A 72 11.11 -3.05 -13.19
CA ALA A 72 10.03 -4.01 -13.04
C ALA A 72 10.51 -5.25 -12.25
N THR A 73 11.71 -5.74 -12.52
CA THR A 73 12.31 -6.84 -11.76
C THR A 73 12.62 -6.46 -10.31
N ILE A 74 13.23 -5.30 -10.07
CA ILE A 74 13.52 -4.81 -8.71
C ILE A 74 12.22 -4.63 -7.93
N MET A 75 11.20 -4.06 -8.55
CA MET A 75 9.90 -3.83 -7.94
C MET A 75 9.15 -5.12 -7.65
N LEU A 76 9.23 -6.12 -8.53
CA LEU A 76 8.70 -7.45 -8.26
C LEU A 76 9.42 -8.14 -7.08
N ALA A 77 10.74 -7.99 -7.01
CA ALA A 77 11.56 -8.52 -5.93
C ALA A 77 11.30 -7.81 -4.59
N VAL A 78 11.19 -6.47 -4.60
CA VAL A 78 10.86 -5.66 -3.42
C VAL A 78 9.43 -5.93 -2.97
N ALA A 79 8.46 -6.10 -3.88
CA ALA A 79 7.10 -6.49 -3.53
C ALA A 79 7.09 -7.88 -2.86
N GLY A 80 7.79 -8.87 -3.43
CA GLY A 80 7.94 -10.19 -2.81
C GLY A 80 8.65 -10.14 -1.45
N TYR A 81 9.68 -9.31 -1.32
CA TYR A 81 10.38 -9.08 -0.06
C TYR A 81 9.49 -8.39 0.97
N GLU A 82 8.72 -7.38 0.58
CA GLU A 82 7.89 -6.59 1.48
C GLU A 82 6.68 -7.38 1.99
N VAL A 83 6.12 -8.27 1.17
CA VAL A 83 5.17 -9.31 1.62
C VAL A 83 5.77 -10.14 2.75
N MET A 84 7.01 -10.60 2.56
CA MET A 84 7.68 -11.49 3.50
C MET A 84 8.10 -10.75 4.77
N ALA A 85 8.63 -9.54 4.62
CA ALA A 85 9.22 -8.72 5.67
C ALA A 85 8.16 -8.07 6.57
N ARG A 86 6.96 -7.79 6.06
CA ARG A 86 5.92 -7.18 6.88
C ARG A 86 5.39 -8.15 7.93
N GLN A 87 5.53 -9.48 7.82
CA GLN A 87 4.89 -10.46 8.71
C GLN A 87 5.20 -10.25 10.20
N LYS A 88 4.25 -9.69 10.95
CA LYS A 88 4.42 -9.35 12.38
C LYS A 88 4.05 -10.46 13.37
N HIS A 89 3.18 -11.40 13.00
CA HIS A 89 2.77 -12.51 13.89
C HIS A 89 3.37 -13.84 13.42
N ARG A 90 4.38 -14.31 14.15
CA ARG A 90 5.00 -15.63 13.96
C ARG A 90 4.06 -16.68 14.57
N LEU A 91 3.20 -17.28 13.76
CA LEU A 91 2.58 -18.57 14.11
C LEU A 91 3.73 -19.53 14.44
N ARG A 92 3.75 -20.10 15.66
CA ARG A 92 4.86 -20.95 16.14
C ARG A 92 5.11 -22.11 15.15
N GLY A 93 6.35 -22.23 14.69
CA GLY A 93 6.84 -23.34 13.86
C GLY A 93 7.14 -22.94 12.41
N PHE A 94 8.19 -23.54 11.83
CA PHE A 94 8.64 -23.32 10.44
C PHE A 94 7.53 -23.58 9.40
N TRP A 95 6.59 -24.49 9.72
CA TRP A 95 5.42 -24.79 8.90
C TRP A 95 4.27 -23.79 9.05
N GLY A 96 4.06 -23.19 10.24
CA GLY A 96 3.04 -22.17 10.47
C GLY A 96 3.39 -20.82 9.82
N TYR A 97 4.69 -20.53 9.73
CA TYR A 97 5.21 -19.40 8.97
C TYR A 97 4.87 -19.55 7.48
N GLY A 98 5.21 -20.70 6.88
CA GLY A 98 4.95 -20.96 5.47
C GLY A 98 3.46 -20.89 5.12
N THR A 99 2.58 -21.52 5.91
CA THR A 99 1.14 -21.56 5.61
C THR A 99 0.45 -20.21 5.81
N GLY A 100 0.76 -19.49 6.89
CA GLY A 100 0.22 -18.14 7.13
C GLY A 100 0.72 -17.12 6.10
N ALA A 101 2.01 -17.17 5.78
CA ALA A 101 2.63 -16.35 4.75
C ALA A 101 1.99 -16.57 3.38
N LEU A 102 1.90 -17.84 2.96
CA LEU A 102 1.38 -18.21 1.65
C LEU A 102 -0.11 -17.87 1.55
N SER A 103 -0.88 -18.10 2.61
CA SER A 103 -2.31 -17.79 2.64
C SER A 103 -2.57 -16.27 2.55
N MET A 104 -1.83 -15.47 3.34
CA MET A 104 -1.93 -14.01 3.29
C MET A 104 -1.46 -13.45 1.94
N PHE A 105 -0.35 -13.98 1.42
CA PHE A 105 0.17 -13.60 0.11
C PHE A 105 -0.83 -13.94 -0.98
N LEU A 106 -1.31 -15.19 -1.04
CA LEU A 106 -2.22 -15.64 -2.08
C LEU A 106 -3.54 -14.85 -2.05
N SER A 107 -4.09 -14.60 -0.85
CA SER A 107 -5.29 -13.78 -0.68
C SER A 107 -5.06 -12.33 -1.14
N SER A 108 -4.06 -11.65 -0.58
CA SER A 108 -3.80 -10.23 -0.86
C SER A 108 -3.33 -10.01 -2.30
N PHE A 109 -2.53 -10.92 -2.86
CA PHE A 109 -2.07 -10.90 -4.24
C PHE A 109 -3.23 -11.12 -5.21
N SER A 110 -4.10 -12.11 -4.95
CA SER A 110 -5.27 -12.37 -5.79
C SER A 110 -6.22 -11.17 -5.83
N ILE A 111 -6.51 -10.55 -4.68
CA ILE A 111 -7.31 -9.32 -4.60
C ILE A 111 -6.61 -8.16 -5.32
N SER A 112 -5.30 -8.02 -5.18
CA SER A 112 -4.53 -6.96 -5.88
C SER A 112 -4.58 -7.12 -7.39
N VAL A 113 -4.41 -8.35 -7.90
CA VAL A 113 -4.49 -8.66 -9.33
C VAL A 113 -5.90 -8.38 -9.84
N MET A 114 -6.94 -8.80 -9.10
CA MET A 114 -8.32 -8.50 -9.44
C MET A 114 -8.58 -6.98 -9.46
N ALA A 115 -8.09 -6.23 -8.48
CA ALA A 115 -8.24 -4.78 -8.42
C ALA A 115 -7.54 -4.09 -9.60
N LEU A 116 -6.33 -4.52 -9.97
CA LEU A 116 -5.59 -3.94 -11.09
C LEU A 116 -6.23 -4.27 -12.44
N LEU A 117 -6.63 -5.53 -12.67
CA LEU A 117 -7.14 -5.97 -13.96
C LEU A 117 -8.62 -5.63 -14.20
N VAL A 118 -9.44 -5.57 -13.15
CA VAL A 118 -10.90 -5.43 -13.29
C VAL A 118 -11.37 -4.04 -12.89
N ILE A 119 -10.88 -3.50 -11.77
CA ILE A 119 -11.40 -2.25 -11.18
C ILE A 119 -10.65 -1.04 -11.74
N LEU A 120 -9.32 -1.05 -11.64
CA LEU A 120 -8.49 0.11 -11.93
C LEU A 120 -8.14 0.21 -13.42
N GLN A 121 -7.99 -0.95 -14.08
CA GLN A 121 -7.62 -1.09 -15.50
C GLN A 121 -6.55 -0.07 -15.96
N PRO A 122 -5.40 0.05 -15.26
CA PRO A 122 -4.36 0.95 -15.71
C PRO A 122 -3.75 0.39 -17.00
N ASP A 123 -3.53 1.25 -17.99
CA ASP A 123 -2.85 0.91 -19.24
C ASP A 123 -1.40 1.41 -19.14
N PRO A 124 -0.37 0.55 -18.98
CA PRO A 124 -0.36 -0.91 -18.80
C PRO A 124 -0.64 -1.38 -17.36
N TRP A 125 -1.18 -2.61 -17.22
CA TRP A 125 -1.62 -3.16 -15.93
C TRP A 125 -0.51 -3.32 -14.87
N PHE A 126 0.74 -3.44 -15.31
CA PHE A 126 1.93 -3.52 -14.45
C PHE A 126 2.49 -2.16 -14.04
N THR A 127 1.80 -1.05 -14.31
CA THR A 127 2.35 0.28 -14.01
C THR A 127 2.74 0.35 -12.52
N PRO A 128 4.05 0.50 -12.20
CA PRO A 128 4.52 0.24 -10.85
C PRO A 128 4.01 1.25 -9.81
N GLN A 129 3.55 2.41 -10.27
CA GLN A 129 2.93 3.44 -9.46
C GLN A 129 1.60 3.01 -8.82
N TYR A 130 0.91 2.02 -9.39
CA TYR A 130 -0.34 1.49 -8.85
C TYR A 130 -0.13 0.14 -8.18
N SER A 131 0.61 -0.77 -8.82
CA SER A 131 0.72 -2.15 -8.35
C SER A 131 1.39 -2.28 -6.99
N ILE A 132 2.49 -1.56 -6.74
CA ILE A 132 3.24 -1.68 -5.49
C ILE A 132 2.52 -1.06 -4.29
N PRO A 133 2.02 0.20 -4.37
CA PRO A 133 1.29 0.75 -3.24
C PRO A 133 0.05 -0.06 -2.90
N LEU A 134 -0.67 -0.57 -3.91
CA LEU A 134 -1.92 -1.31 -3.70
C LEU A 134 -1.67 -2.67 -3.04
N LEU A 135 -0.67 -3.43 -3.52
CA LEU A 135 -0.19 -4.65 -2.86
C LEU A 135 0.24 -4.38 -1.41
N GLY A 136 1.06 -3.36 -1.20
CA GLY A 136 1.58 -3.00 0.13
C GLY A 136 0.47 -2.59 1.11
N MET A 137 -0.53 -1.84 0.64
CA MET A 137 -1.69 -1.45 1.45
C MET A 137 -2.54 -2.66 1.82
N LEU A 138 -2.86 -3.54 0.87
CA LEU A 138 -3.65 -4.74 1.14
C LEU A 138 -2.96 -5.67 2.14
N LEU A 139 -1.66 -5.92 1.98
CA LEU A 139 -0.88 -6.73 2.93
C LEU A 139 -0.83 -6.10 4.33
N GLY A 140 -0.59 -4.78 4.41
CA GLY A 140 -0.55 -4.06 5.67
C GLY A 140 -1.88 -4.06 6.41
N ASN A 141 -2.98 -3.88 5.67
CA ASN A 141 -4.34 -3.90 6.21
C ASN A 141 -4.73 -5.30 6.68
N THR A 142 -4.49 -6.35 5.89
CA THR A 142 -4.77 -7.74 6.28
C THR A 142 -4.03 -8.12 7.56
N MET A 143 -2.78 -7.70 7.70
CA MET A 143 -2.00 -7.97 8.90
C MET A 143 -2.48 -7.25 10.14
N THR A 144 -2.87 -5.99 9.98
CA THR A 144 -3.47 -5.21 11.07
C THR A 144 -4.79 -5.85 11.48
N GLY A 145 -5.62 -6.27 10.52
CA GLY A 145 -6.86 -7.00 10.78
C GLY A 145 -6.63 -8.32 11.53
N ILE A 146 -5.64 -9.12 11.12
CA ILE A 146 -5.28 -10.37 11.82
C ILE A 146 -4.78 -10.07 13.24
N ALA A 147 -3.93 -9.06 13.43
CA ALA A 147 -3.44 -8.69 14.75
C ALA A 147 -4.60 -8.30 15.70
N VAL A 148 -5.52 -7.47 15.23
CA VAL A 148 -6.72 -7.09 15.99
C VAL A 148 -7.67 -8.27 16.22
N SER A 149 -7.70 -9.28 15.33
CA SER A 149 -8.55 -10.46 15.53
C SER A 149 -7.96 -11.47 16.51
N LEU A 150 -6.66 -11.39 16.78
CA LEU A 150 -5.92 -12.28 17.67
C LEU A 150 -5.72 -11.70 19.08
N ASP A 151 -5.82 -10.38 19.23
CA ASP A 151 -5.88 -9.64 20.50
C ASP A 151 -7.32 -9.60 21.06
#